data_AF-A0AAJ6DK20-F1
#
_entry.id   AF-A0AAJ6DK20-F1
#
_cell.length_a   1.000
_cell.length_b   1.000
_cell.length_c   1.000
_cell.angle_alpha   90.00
_cell.angle_beta   90.00
_cell.angle_gamma   90.00
#
_symmetry.space_group_name_H-M   'P 1'
#
loop_
_entity.id
_entity.type
_entity.pdbx_description
1 polymer ?
#
loop_
_entity_poly.entity_id
_entity_poly.type
_entity_poly.pdbx_seq_one_letter_code
_entity_poly.pdbx_strand_id
1 'polypeptide(L)'
;MDERQLLNELMKAVAEEAHEFVVRPHIPGLKKFAAFAYVAERFGYRYMGHAPGGAALNNPYFLFLRTPDARERAALLTLSSEASNRKIIPGMRPGLGLTPDKEARTQVQVLYSQMVVDAGGRYNARVLSNILILPVVMAIFLIFPGYTTKSVSIAAGIWFTFFLCYLVGLGVTR
;
A
#
# COMPACT_ATOMS: atom_id res chain seq x y z
N MET A 1 14.49 -4.79 -7.72
CA MET A 1 13.98 -6.16 -7.50
C MET A 1 12.85 -6.37 -8.48
N ASP A 2 13.09 -7.17 -9.51
CA ASP A 2 12.13 -7.46 -10.58
C ASP A 2 11.00 -8.38 -10.10
N GLU A 3 9.86 -8.39 -10.80
CA GLU A 3 8.68 -9.23 -10.50
C GLU A 3 9.07 -10.71 -10.34
N ARG A 4 10.02 -11.19 -11.14
CA ARG A 4 10.54 -12.56 -11.09
C ARG A 4 11.29 -12.84 -9.78
N GLN A 5 12.04 -11.86 -9.29
CA GLN A 5 12.81 -12.02 -8.06
C GLN A 5 11.89 -12.08 -6.85
N LEU A 6 10.80 -11.31 -6.84
CA LEU A 6 9.78 -11.38 -5.79
C LEU A 6 9.07 -12.73 -5.74
N LEU A 7 8.71 -13.27 -6.90
CA LEU A 7 8.14 -14.60 -7.00
C LEU A 7 9.15 -15.68 -6.56
N ASN A 8 10.43 -15.54 -6.92
CA ASN A 8 11.45 -16.48 -6.46
C ASN A 8 11.64 -16.46 -4.94
N GLU A 9 11.64 -15.29 -4.30
CA GLU A 9 11.67 -15.18 -2.83
C GLU A 9 10.43 -15.82 -2.19
N LEU A 10 9.25 -15.62 -2.77
CA LEU A 10 8.03 -16.29 -2.31
C LEU A 10 8.15 -17.81 -2.44
N MET A 11 8.59 -18.32 -3.58
CA MET A 11 8.77 -19.76 -3.79
C MET A 11 9.81 -20.35 -2.85
N LYS A 12 10.88 -19.59 -2.55
CA LYS A 12 11.88 -19.97 -1.56
C LYS A 12 11.26 -20.04 -0.16
N ALA A 13 10.49 -19.04 0.25
CA ALA A 13 9.79 -19.04 1.53
C ALA A 13 8.79 -20.20 1.64
N VAL A 14 8.05 -20.50 0.56
CA VAL A 14 7.15 -21.66 0.48
C VAL A 14 7.93 -22.97 0.66
N ALA A 15 9.07 -23.13 -0.03
CA ALA A 15 9.89 -24.33 0.03
C ALA A 15 10.57 -24.52 1.40
N GLU A 16 11.03 -23.43 2.02
CA GLU A 16 11.65 -23.43 3.35
C GLU A 16 10.62 -23.44 4.48
N GLU A 17 9.32 -23.39 4.15
CA GLU A 17 8.24 -23.42 5.13
C GLU A 17 8.33 -22.29 6.17
N ALA A 18 8.91 -21.15 5.76
CA ALA A 18 9.24 -20.03 6.64
C ALA A 18 8.00 -19.50 7.37
N HIS A 19 8.11 -19.31 8.69
CA HIS A 19 7.01 -18.77 9.49
C HIS A 19 6.66 -17.32 9.10
N GLU A 20 7.70 -16.54 8.80
CA GLU A 20 7.58 -15.16 8.35
C GLU A 20 8.60 -14.87 7.26
N PHE A 21 8.26 -13.99 6.33
CA PHE A 21 9.23 -13.46 5.39
C PHE A 21 8.95 -11.99 5.10
N VAL A 22 10.02 -11.26 4.82
CA VAL A 22 9.99 -9.81 4.63
C VAL A 22 10.40 -9.49 3.20
N VAL A 23 9.59 -8.67 2.54
CA VAL A 23 9.82 -8.29 1.16
C VAL A 23 10.09 -6.80 1.05
N ARG A 24 11.11 -6.47 0.25
CA ARG A 24 11.38 -5.09 -0.17
C ARG A 24 10.85 -4.89 -1.60
N PRO A 25 9.68 -4.26 -1.79
CA PRO A 25 9.22 -3.92 -3.12
C PRO A 25 10.05 -2.77 -3.65
N HIS A 26 10.77 -3.04 -4.73
CA HIS A 26 11.32 -2.02 -5.61
C HIS A 26 10.43 -1.83 -6.85
N ILE A 27 9.18 -2.27 -6.78
CA ILE A 27 8.26 -2.20 -7.90
C ILE A 27 7.71 -0.78 -7.98
N PRO A 28 7.72 -0.13 -9.16
CA PRO A 28 7.25 1.26 -9.30
C PRO A 28 5.75 1.47 -9.05
N GLY A 29 4.97 0.40 -8.80
CA GLY A 29 3.52 0.50 -8.61
C GLY A 29 2.97 -0.37 -7.48
N LEU A 30 2.34 0.26 -6.49
CA LEU A 30 1.57 -0.38 -5.42
C LEU A 30 0.54 -1.41 -5.95
N LYS A 31 -0.05 -1.17 -7.14
CA LYS A 31 -0.99 -2.11 -7.76
C LYS A 31 -0.36 -3.46 -8.10
N LYS A 32 0.87 -3.47 -8.60
CA LYS A 32 1.62 -4.71 -8.89
C LYS A 32 2.04 -5.42 -7.60
N PHE A 33 2.36 -4.64 -6.56
CA PHE A 33 2.66 -5.21 -5.25
C PHE A 33 1.41 -5.83 -4.60
N ALA A 34 0.23 -5.22 -4.75
CA ALA A 34 -1.03 -5.81 -4.33
C ALA A 34 -1.34 -7.12 -5.07
N ALA A 35 -1.04 -7.19 -6.37
CA ALA A 35 -1.14 -8.42 -7.14
C ALA A 35 -0.17 -9.50 -6.61
N PHE A 36 1.07 -9.13 -6.26
CA PHE A 36 2.00 -10.05 -5.60
C PHE A 36 1.49 -10.54 -4.24
N ALA A 37 0.99 -9.63 -3.39
CA ALA A 37 0.45 -10.01 -2.08
C ALA A 37 -0.74 -10.96 -2.20
N TYR A 38 -1.60 -10.75 -3.20
CA TYR A 38 -2.68 -11.69 -3.50
C TYR A 38 -2.13 -13.08 -3.84
N VAL A 39 -1.08 -13.18 -4.65
CA VAL A 39 -0.44 -14.47 -4.96
C VAL A 39 0.12 -15.10 -3.68
N ALA A 40 0.81 -14.33 -2.84
CA ALA A 40 1.31 -14.80 -1.55
C ALA A 40 0.18 -15.36 -0.67
N GLU A 41 -0.97 -14.70 -0.60
CA GLU A 41 -2.14 -15.17 0.16
C GLU A 41 -2.72 -16.48 -0.38
N ARG A 42 -2.66 -16.68 -1.71
CA ARG A 42 -3.05 -17.97 -2.32
C ARG A 42 -2.12 -19.10 -1.89
N PHE A 43 -0.82 -18.82 -1.72
CA PHE A 43 0.14 -19.77 -1.14
C PHE A 43 0.08 -19.87 0.39
N GLY A 44 -0.85 -19.15 1.04
CA GLY A 44 -1.03 -19.17 2.50
C GLY A 44 -0.09 -18.23 3.26
N TYR A 45 0.35 -17.15 2.62
CA TYR A 45 1.11 -16.09 3.29
C TYR A 45 0.28 -14.82 3.38
N ARG A 46 -0.16 -14.49 4.59
CA ARG A 46 -1.02 -13.34 4.87
C ARG A 46 -0.20 -12.07 4.97
N TYR A 47 -0.64 -11.03 4.27
CA TYR A 47 -0.05 -9.70 4.35
C TYR A 47 -0.36 -9.06 5.71
N MET A 48 0.68 -8.59 6.42
CA MET A 48 0.57 -7.99 7.75
C MET A 48 0.94 -6.50 7.80
N GLY A 49 1.19 -5.88 6.64
CA GLY A 49 1.61 -4.48 6.58
C GLY A 49 3.14 -4.34 6.69
N HIS A 50 3.60 -3.30 7.37
CA HIS A 50 5.03 -2.99 7.46
C HIS A 50 5.74 -3.85 8.50
N ALA A 51 6.96 -4.29 8.20
CA ALA A 51 7.78 -5.00 9.16
C ALA A 51 8.24 -4.06 10.30
N PRO A 52 8.15 -4.49 11.58
CA PRO A 52 8.66 -3.72 12.70
C PRO A 52 10.20 -3.65 12.63
N GLY A 53 10.76 -2.45 12.69
CA GLY A 53 12.21 -2.27 12.93
C GLY A 53 13.10 -1.77 11.79
N GLY A 54 12.59 -1.21 10.69
CA GLY A 54 13.52 -0.62 9.72
C GLY A 54 12.99 -0.16 8.38
N ALA A 55 11.74 0.31 8.29
CA ALA A 55 11.29 0.97 7.08
C ALA A 55 11.88 2.38 7.02
N ALA A 56 13.01 2.55 6.31
CA ALA A 56 13.41 3.87 5.85
C ALA A 56 12.20 4.49 5.12
N LEU A 57 11.93 5.78 5.34
CA LEU A 57 10.74 6.48 4.83
C LEU A 57 10.51 6.23 3.32
N ASN A 58 11.60 6.03 2.58
CA ASN A 58 11.62 5.83 1.12
C ASN A 58 11.64 4.35 0.67
N ASN A 59 11.89 3.38 1.56
CA ASN A 59 12.00 1.96 1.21
C ASN A 59 11.41 1.08 2.32
N PRO A 60 10.09 0.86 2.30
CA PRO A 60 9.46 0.04 3.30
C PRO A 60 9.67 -1.45 3.08
N TYR A 61 9.78 -2.14 4.20
CA TYR A 61 9.72 -3.58 4.26
C TYR A 61 8.29 -4.00 4.58
N PHE A 62 7.78 -4.99 3.86
CA PHE A 62 6.45 -5.55 4.10
C PHE A 62 6.56 -6.96 4.64
N LEU A 63 5.76 -7.26 5.65
CA LEU A 63 5.77 -8.52 6.37
C LEU A 63 4.66 -9.44 5.85
N PHE A 64 5.01 -10.70 5.65
CA PHE A 64 4.09 -11.78 5.33
C PHE A 64 4.21 -12.88 6.38
N LEU A 65 3.09 -13.30 6.94
CA LEU A 65 3.02 -14.38 7.93
C LEU A 65 2.37 -15.62 7.35
N ARG A 66 2.95 -16.78 7.64
CA ARG A 66 2.43 -18.07 7.20
C ARG A 66 1.12 -18.39 7.92
N THR A 67 0.11 -18.82 7.17
CA THR A 67 -1.15 -19.33 7.70
C THR A 67 -1.03 -20.84 7.99
N PRO A 68 -1.80 -21.38 8.94
CA PRO A 68 -1.71 -22.80 9.30
C PRO A 68 -2.04 -23.75 8.13
N ASP A 69 -2.83 -23.29 7.17
CA ASP A 69 -3.24 -24.01 5.96
C ASP A 69 -2.31 -23.76 4.75
N ALA A 70 -1.19 -23.05 4.93
CA ALA A 70 -0.29 -22.69 3.83
C ALA A 70 0.28 -23.91 3.10
N ARG A 71 0.56 -25.00 3.82
CA ARG A 71 1.10 -26.23 3.23
C ARG A 71 0.11 -26.88 2.26
N GLU A 72 -1.15 -27.00 2.67
CA GLU A 72 -2.21 -27.58 1.85
C GLU A 72 -2.50 -26.72 0.62
N ARG A 73 -2.57 -25.40 0.81
CA ARG A 73 -2.77 -24.44 -0.29
C ARG A 73 -1.63 -24.48 -1.29
N ALA A 74 -0.38 -24.49 -0.83
CA ALA A 74 0.79 -24.57 -1.70
C ALA A 74 0.84 -25.90 -2.48
N ALA A 75 0.47 -27.02 -1.85
CA ALA A 75 0.40 -28.32 -2.51
C ALA A 75 -0.67 -28.33 -3.62
N LEU A 76 -1.88 -27.84 -3.34
CA LEU A 76 -2.96 -27.75 -4.33
C LEU A 76 -2.58 -26.86 -5.53
N LEU A 77 -1.92 -25.74 -5.28
CA LEU A 77 -1.49 -24.82 -6.33
C LEU A 77 -0.33 -25.39 -7.16
N THR A 78 0.59 -26.10 -6.53
CA THR A 78 1.70 -26.77 -7.23
C THR A 78 1.17 -27.86 -8.17
N LEU A 79 0.27 -28.71 -7.68
CA LEU A 79 -0.39 -29.75 -8.49
C LEU A 79 -1.16 -29.15 -9.68
N SER A 80 -1.90 -28.07 -9.44
CA SER A 80 -2.63 -27.37 -10.50
C SER A 80 -1.70 -26.73 -11.54
N SER A 81 -0.51 -26.26 -11.13
CA SER A 81 0.47 -25.66 -12.04
C SER A 81 1.18 -26.72 -12.88
N GLU A 82 1.54 -27.86 -12.29
CA GLU A 82 2.16 -28.98 -13.00
C GLU A 82 1.24 -29.54 -14.09
N ALA A 83 -0.06 -29.67 -13.78
CA ALA A 83 -1.07 -30.13 -14.74
C ALA A 83 -1.22 -29.21 -15.97
N SER A 84 -0.83 -27.93 -15.87
CA SER A 84 -1.07 -26.94 -16.93
C SER A 84 0.09 -26.76 -17.91
N ASN A 85 1.27 -27.35 -17.66
CA ASN A 85 2.50 -27.22 -18.47
C ASN A 85 2.93 -25.77 -18.81
N ARG A 86 2.28 -24.77 -18.20
CA ARG A 86 2.57 -23.35 -18.28
C ARG A 86 2.81 -22.89 -16.85
N LYS A 87 3.78 -21.99 -16.67
CA LYS A 87 4.04 -21.32 -15.40
C LYS A 87 2.90 -20.31 -15.11
N ILE A 88 1.72 -20.83 -14.77
CA ILE A 88 0.53 -20.06 -14.46
C ILE A 88 0.67 -19.55 -13.04
N ILE A 89 0.61 -18.24 -12.88
CA ILE A 89 0.58 -17.61 -11.57
C ILE A 89 -0.89 -17.59 -11.11
N PRO A 90 -1.21 -18.10 -9.91
CA PRO A 90 -2.60 -18.18 -9.43
C PRO A 90 -3.33 -16.84 -9.47
N GLY A 91 -4.49 -16.81 -10.15
CA GLY A 91 -5.34 -15.62 -10.30
C GLY A 91 -4.72 -14.46 -11.10
N MET A 92 -3.65 -14.72 -11.84
CA MET A 92 -3.05 -13.78 -12.78
C MET A 92 -3.27 -14.24 -14.21
N ARG A 93 -3.21 -13.29 -15.15
CA ARG A 93 -3.31 -13.61 -16.57
C ARG A 93 -2.05 -14.35 -17.06
N PRO A 94 -2.21 -15.47 -17.78
CA PRO A 94 -1.06 -16.23 -18.28
C PRO A 94 -0.23 -15.36 -19.24
N GLY A 95 1.10 -15.35 -19.05
CA GLY A 95 2.05 -14.62 -19.91
C GLY A 95 2.15 -13.11 -19.65
N LEU A 96 1.29 -12.53 -18.80
CA LEU A 96 1.23 -11.09 -18.51
C LEU A 96 1.79 -10.72 -17.13
N GLY A 97 2.52 -11.63 -16.47
CA GLY A 97 3.16 -11.40 -15.17
C GLY A 97 2.16 -11.16 -14.03
N LEU A 98 2.44 -10.19 -13.16
CA LEU A 98 1.57 -9.79 -12.04
C LEU A 98 0.38 -8.92 -12.50
N THR A 99 -0.35 -9.39 -13.51
CA THR A 99 -1.58 -8.75 -14.00
C THR A 99 -2.77 -9.60 -13.58
N PRO A 100 -3.66 -9.10 -12.68
CA PRO A 100 -4.77 -9.90 -12.17
C PRO A 100 -5.78 -10.24 -13.25
N ASP A 101 -6.37 -11.44 -13.14
CA ASP A 101 -7.53 -11.79 -13.95
C ASP A 101 -8.80 -11.07 -13.46
N LYS A 102 -9.90 -11.12 -14.24
CA LYS A 102 -11.16 -10.42 -13.94
C LYS A 102 -11.69 -10.76 -12.54
N GLU A 103 -11.61 -12.02 -12.13
CA GLU A 103 -12.08 -12.49 -10.83
C GLU A 103 -11.17 -12.00 -9.69
N ALA A 104 -9.86 -12.08 -9.87
CA ALA A 104 -8.87 -11.65 -8.87
C ALA A 104 -8.77 -10.12 -8.75
N ARG A 105 -9.24 -9.37 -9.74
CA ARG A 105 -9.12 -7.90 -9.78
C ARG A 105 -9.73 -7.23 -8.56
N THR A 106 -10.91 -7.67 -8.13
CA THR A 106 -11.59 -7.10 -6.96
C THR A 106 -10.80 -7.36 -5.68
N GLN A 107 -10.28 -8.57 -5.50
CA GLN A 107 -9.50 -8.94 -4.31
C GLN A 107 -8.16 -8.20 -4.26
N VAL A 108 -7.47 -8.08 -5.40
CA VAL A 108 -6.27 -7.25 -5.53
C VAL A 108 -6.56 -5.77 -5.25
N GLN A 109 -7.74 -5.27 -5.63
CA GLN A 109 -8.13 -3.89 -5.34
C GLN A 109 -8.35 -3.65 -3.85
N VAL A 110 -8.91 -4.61 -3.11
CA VAL A 110 -9.04 -4.52 -1.65
C VAL A 110 -7.66 -4.47 -0.99
N LEU A 111 -6.76 -5.37 -1.37
CA LEU A 111 -5.37 -5.37 -0.89
C LEU A 111 -4.64 -4.06 -1.23
N TYR A 112 -4.86 -3.54 -2.43
CA TYR A 112 -4.32 -2.25 -2.84
C TYR A 112 -4.83 -1.11 -1.95
N SER A 113 -6.13 -1.06 -1.65
CA SER A 113 -6.70 -0.06 -0.75
C SER A 113 -6.09 -0.15 0.65
N GLN A 114 -5.95 -1.37 1.19
CA GLN A 114 -5.28 -1.58 2.48
C GLN A 114 -3.84 -1.07 2.47
N MET A 115 -3.06 -1.40 1.43
CA MET A 115 -1.68 -0.93 1.29
C MET A 115 -1.58 0.60 1.16
N VAL A 116 -2.56 1.25 0.52
CA VAL A 116 -2.62 2.71 0.44
C VAL A 116 -2.88 3.32 1.82
N VAL A 117 -3.78 2.73 2.61
CA VAL A 117 -4.03 3.16 4.00
C VAL A 117 -2.77 2.95 4.84
N ASP A 118 -2.12 1.79 4.73
CA ASP A 118 -0.89 1.49 5.45
C ASP A 118 0.26 2.44 5.05
N ALA A 119 0.35 2.82 3.77
CA ALA A 119 1.31 3.82 3.31
C ALA A 119 0.96 5.23 3.80
N GLY A 120 -0.33 5.57 3.86
CA GLY A 120 -0.85 6.84 4.38
C GLY A 120 -0.60 7.01 5.89
N GLY A 121 -0.72 5.92 6.66
CA GLY A 121 -0.42 5.91 8.10
C GLY A 121 1.05 6.21 8.44
N ARG A 122 1.95 6.21 7.45
CA ARG A 122 3.36 6.64 7.64
C ARG A 122 3.55 8.14 7.70
N TYR A 123 2.56 8.93 7.29
CA TYR A 123 2.60 10.37 7.48
C TYR A 123 2.43 10.66 8.96
N ASN A 124 3.57 10.75 9.63
CA ASN A 124 3.72 11.10 11.03
C ASN A 124 2.86 12.34 11.33
N ALA A 125 2.16 12.39 12.47
CA ALA A 125 1.38 13.57 12.88
C ALA A 125 2.22 14.86 12.86
N ARG A 126 3.55 14.75 13.00
CA ARG A 126 4.52 15.84 12.81
C ARG A 126 4.58 16.42 11.39
N VAL A 127 4.44 15.60 10.34
CA VAL A 127 4.38 16.09 8.95
C VAL A 127 3.03 16.76 8.70
N LEU A 128 1.94 16.19 9.22
CA LEU A 128 0.61 16.83 9.21
C LEU A 128 0.60 18.14 10.02
N SER A 129 1.40 18.23 11.09
CA SER A 129 1.61 19.45 11.86
C SER A 129 2.49 20.46 11.12
N ASN A 130 3.46 20.05 10.30
CA ASN A 130 4.23 20.99 9.47
C ASN A 130 3.38 21.59 8.34
N ILE A 131 2.35 20.88 7.87
CA ILE A 131 1.35 21.43 6.96
C ILE A 131 0.59 22.61 7.60
N LEU A 132 0.54 22.72 8.94
CA LEU A 132 -0.03 23.88 9.67
C LEU A 132 0.71 25.19 9.38
N ILE A 133 1.99 25.13 8.99
CA ILE A 133 2.78 26.32 8.65
C ILE A 133 2.23 26.99 7.38
N LEU A 134 1.71 26.21 6.43
CA LEU A 134 1.20 26.72 5.14
C LEU A 134 -0.01 27.67 5.30
N PRO A 135 -1.09 27.31 6.02
CA PRO A 135 -2.23 28.22 6.24
C PRO A 135 -1.87 29.40 7.15
N VAL A 136 -0.90 29.27 8.07
CA VAL A 136 -0.42 30.39 8.88
C VAL A 136 0.35 31.38 8.01
N VAL A 137 1.26 30.91 7.14
CA VAL A 137 2.00 31.77 6.21
C VAL A 137 1.07 32.43 5.19
N MET A 138 0.06 31.72 4.67
CA MET A 138 -0.97 32.33 3.83
C MET A 138 -1.83 33.35 4.57
N ALA A 139 -2.11 33.16 5.87
CA ALA A 139 -2.85 34.13 6.68
C ALA A 139 -2.06 35.44 6.90
N ILE A 140 -0.72 35.40 6.89
CA ILE A 140 0.10 36.63 6.93
C ILE A 140 -0.13 37.48 5.68
N PHE A 141 -0.32 36.87 4.50
CA PHE A 141 -0.60 37.60 3.27
C PHE A 141 -1.95 38.34 3.29
N LEU A 142 -2.91 37.92 4.13
CA LEU A 142 -4.20 38.60 4.31
C LEU A 142 -4.12 39.91 5.10
N ILE A 143 -3.01 40.16 5.78
CA ILE A 143 -2.82 41.34 6.66
C ILE A 143 -2.21 42.52 5.88
N PHE A 144 -1.72 42.31 4.65
CA PHE A 144 -1.13 43.39 3.86
C PHE A 144 -2.16 44.47 3.47
N PRO A 145 -1.88 45.76 3.74
CA PRO A 145 -2.81 46.85 3.48
C PRO A 145 -2.84 47.12 1.96
N GLY A 146 -3.90 46.65 1.30
CA GLY A 146 -4.07 46.78 -0.15
C GLY A 146 -5.24 45.97 -0.72
N TYR A 147 -5.82 45.06 0.06
CA TYR A 147 -6.94 44.21 -0.37
C TYR A 147 -8.30 44.84 -0.08
N THR A 148 -9.22 44.73 -1.04
CA THR A 148 -10.62 45.13 -0.89
C THR A 148 -11.36 44.16 0.05
N THR A 149 -12.35 44.67 0.79
CA THR A 149 -13.13 43.90 1.80
C THR A 149 -13.75 42.61 1.25
N LYS A 150 -14.15 42.59 -0.03
CA LYS A 150 -14.66 41.39 -0.72
C LYS A 150 -13.60 40.29 -0.83
N SER A 151 -12.38 40.64 -1.21
CA SER A 151 -11.28 39.68 -1.38
C SER A 151 -10.90 39.01 -0.06
N VAL A 152 -10.94 39.77 1.04
CA VAL A 152 -10.68 39.27 2.40
C VAL A 152 -11.75 38.25 2.82
N SER A 153 -13.02 38.51 2.53
CA SER A 153 -14.12 37.59 2.88
C SER A 153 -14.06 36.25 2.14
N ILE A 154 -13.69 36.27 0.85
CA ILE A 154 -13.53 35.06 0.03
C ILE A 154 -12.36 34.23 0.56
N ALA A 155 -11.24 34.89 0.87
CA ALA A 155 -10.08 34.21 1.42
C ALA A 155 -10.36 33.61 2.80
N ALA A 156 -11.12 34.30 3.67
CA ALA A 156 -11.55 33.76 4.95
C ALA A 156 -12.43 32.51 4.80
N GLY A 157 -13.34 32.49 3.81
CA GLY A 157 -14.17 31.31 3.53
C GLY A 157 -13.37 30.10 3.03
N ILE A 158 -12.40 30.33 2.13
CA ILE A 158 -11.47 29.28 1.68
C ILE A 158 -10.66 28.76 2.87
N TRP A 159 -10.19 29.66 3.74
CA TRP A 159 -9.40 29.30 4.92
C TRP A 159 -10.19 28.44 5.91
N PHE A 160 -11.43 28.83 6.20
CA PHE A 160 -12.32 28.06 7.08
C PHE A 160 -12.59 26.65 6.53
N THR A 161 -12.74 26.54 5.20
CA THR A 161 -12.94 25.25 4.52
C THR A 161 -11.70 24.35 4.66
N PHE A 162 -10.50 24.90 4.42
CA PHE A 162 -9.25 24.17 4.64
C PHE A 162 -9.08 23.73 6.10
N PHE A 163 -9.41 24.61 7.05
CA PHE A 163 -9.36 24.32 8.48
C PHE A 163 -10.32 23.19 8.88
N LEU A 164 -11.54 23.18 8.33
CA LEU A 164 -12.53 22.13 8.59
C LEU A 164 -12.07 20.77 8.04
N CYS A 165 -11.62 20.72 6.78
CA CYS A 165 -11.06 19.53 6.16
C CYS A 165 -9.86 18.98 6.96
N TYR A 166 -9.03 19.89 7.50
CA TYR A 166 -7.89 19.52 8.33
C TYR A 166 -8.31 18.89 9.67
N LEU A 167 -9.30 19.46 10.38
CA LEU A 167 -9.82 18.88 11.62
C LEU A 167 -10.40 17.48 11.39
N VAL A 168 -11.10 17.27 10.28
CA VAL A 168 -11.58 15.93 9.88
C VAL A 168 -10.39 14.99 9.66
N GLY A 169 -9.34 15.44 8.95
CA GLY A 169 -8.12 14.66 8.76
C GLY A 169 -7.43 14.28 10.07
N LEU A 170 -7.36 15.19 11.05
CA LEU A 170 -6.82 14.94 12.39
C LEU A 170 -7.68 13.97 13.20
N GLY A 171 -9.01 14.06 13.08
CA GLY A 171 -9.95 13.17 13.75
C GLY A 171 -9.91 11.73 13.22
N VAL A 172 -9.66 11.55 11.91
CA VAL A 172 -9.54 10.23 11.27
C VAL A 172 -8.17 9.58 11.52
N THR A 173 -7.14 10.37 11.85
CA THR A 173 -5.77 9.89 12.09
C THR A 173 -5.44 9.63 13.57
N ARG A 174 -6.36 9.90 14.50
CA ARG A 174 -6.28 9.49 15.91
C ARG A 174 -6.94 8.14 16.13
#